data_AF-A0AAD5ZBU6-F1
#
_entry.id   AF-A0AAD5ZBU6-F1
#
_cell.length_a   1.000
_cell.length_b   1.000
_cell.length_c   1.000
_cell.angle_alpha   90.00
_cell.angle_beta   90.00
_cell.angle_gamma   90.00
#
_symmetry.space_group_name_H-M   'P 1'
#
loop_
_entity.id
_entity.type
_entity.pdbx_description
1 polymer ?
#
loop_
_entity_poly.entity_id
_entity_poly.type
_entity_poly.pdbx_seq_one_letter_code
_entity_poly.pdbx_strand_id
1 'polypeptide(L)'
;MSSDNPNPIRIDISRSSYQFRVENSKTKDVGIGEFITTPVFSAGGHMCLIKYYPQGIDHEYNGTYISLCLQLLTCPKSATLDYELGLLNKYGRPAKESWIRSANTFHIKRSSTYSWFMERSNLESDYIRDDYFIIVCSISVINEPCAMLKNCSIGVFPNNLAEELLALLKRQEDTDVTFELEGENISAHRIILASRSPVFKTKLFGPMVETDCKCIKIDETSCF
;
A
#
# COMPACT_ATOMS: atom_id res chain seq x y z
N MET A 1 30.58 32.73 21.36
CA MET A 1 30.48 31.26 21.39
C MET A 1 29.03 30.92 21.14
N SER A 2 28.68 30.67 19.87
CA SER A 2 27.31 30.39 19.45
C SER A 2 26.98 28.95 19.84
N SER A 3 25.95 28.79 20.68
CA SER A 3 25.41 27.49 21.06
C SER A 3 24.64 26.91 19.88
N ASP A 4 25.22 25.90 19.22
CA ASP A 4 24.51 24.99 18.31
C ASP A 4 23.44 24.26 19.13
N ASN A 5 22.20 24.73 19.06
CA ASN A 5 21.06 24.00 19.56
C ASN A 5 20.63 23.04 18.44
N PRO A 6 20.77 21.70 18.57
CA PRO A 6 20.38 20.80 17.51
C PRO A 6 18.86 20.91 17.32
N ASN A 7 18.44 21.32 16.12
CA ASN A 7 17.04 21.34 15.74
C ASN A 7 16.40 19.97 16.05
N PRO A 8 15.22 19.93 16.72
CA PRO A 8 14.57 18.68 17.05
C PRO A 8 14.29 17.90 15.77
N ILE A 9 14.78 16.67 15.72
CA ILE A 9 14.54 15.73 14.63
C ILE A 9 13.02 15.53 14.54
N ARG A 10 12.40 16.09 13.49
CA ARG A 10 10.98 15.86 13.20
C ARG A 10 10.85 14.45 12.63
N ILE A 11 10.39 13.52 13.46
CA ILE A 11 9.99 12.18 13.04
C ILE A 11 8.57 12.30 12.49
N ASP A 12 8.41 12.07 11.19
CA ASP A 12 7.08 11.99 10.57
C ASP A 12 6.53 10.57 10.76
N ILE A 13 5.46 10.45 11.56
CA ILE A 13 4.84 9.18 11.88
C ILE A 13 3.52 9.11 11.12
N SER A 14 3.50 8.33 10.04
CA SER A 14 2.25 7.97 9.36
C SER A 14 1.67 6.72 10.02
N ARG A 15 0.47 6.84 10.59
CA ARG A 15 -0.26 5.73 11.21
C ARG A 15 -1.46 5.34 10.34
N SER A 16 -1.55 4.07 10.00
CA SER A 16 -2.66 3.47 9.25
C SER A 16 -3.24 2.29 10.03
N SER A 17 -4.55 2.08 9.96
CA SER A 17 -5.23 0.98 10.65
C SER A 17 -6.05 0.15 9.67
N TYR A 18 -5.95 -1.17 9.80
CA TYR A 18 -6.67 -2.15 9.02
C TYR A 18 -7.49 -3.05 9.95
N GLN A 19 -8.75 -3.29 9.58
CA GLN A 19 -9.65 -4.18 10.30
C GLN A 19 -10.09 -5.31 9.39
N PHE A 20 -10.04 -6.54 9.91
CA PHE A 20 -10.45 -7.72 9.19
C PHE A 20 -11.43 -8.54 10.00
N ARG A 21 -12.58 -8.86 9.39
CA ARG A 21 -13.61 -9.71 9.98
C ARG A 21 -13.29 -11.18 9.69
N VAL A 22 -13.18 -11.98 10.74
CA VAL A 22 -13.01 -13.43 10.66
C VAL A 22 -14.32 -14.09 11.08
N GLU A 23 -14.87 -14.95 10.23
CA GLU A 23 -15.99 -15.83 10.57
C GLU A 23 -15.46 -17.07 11.30
N ASN A 24 -15.84 -17.24 12.56
CA ASN A 24 -15.33 -18.29 13.43
C ASN A 24 -15.74 -19.70 12.96
N SER A 25 -16.96 -19.85 12.43
CA SER A 25 -17.40 -21.12 11.85
C SER A 25 -16.48 -21.62 10.73
N LYS A 26 -15.95 -20.71 9.90
CA LYS A 26 -15.05 -21.02 8.78
C LYS A 26 -13.63 -21.41 9.22
N THR A 27 -13.29 -21.24 10.50
CA THR A 27 -11.95 -21.53 11.02
C THR A 27 -11.89 -22.84 11.82
N LYS A 28 -13.01 -23.55 11.99
CA LYS A 28 -13.09 -24.76 12.80
C LYS A 28 -12.30 -25.95 12.23
N ASP A 29 -12.23 -26.05 10.90
CA ASP A 29 -11.54 -27.14 10.21
C ASP A 29 -10.06 -26.85 9.96
N VAL A 30 -9.56 -25.67 10.36
CA VAL A 30 -8.16 -25.28 10.16
C VAL A 30 -7.30 -25.93 11.25
N GLY A 31 -6.41 -26.83 10.84
CA GLY A 31 -5.57 -27.61 11.75
C GLY A 31 -4.46 -26.80 12.44
N ILE A 32 -3.73 -27.48 13.34
CA ILE A 32 -2.53 -26.93 13.97
C ILE A 32 -1.47 -26.66 12.88
N GLY A 33 -0.85 -25.47 12.90
CA GLY A 33 0.12 -25.03 11.89
C GLY A 33 -0.49 -24.57 10.58
N GLU A 34 -1.79 -24.77 10.37
CA GLU A 34 -2.54 -24.20 9.25
C GLU A 34 -3.10 -22.82 9.60
N PHE A 35 -3.34 -22.01 8.57
CA PHE A 35 -3.76 -20.63 8.75
C PHE A 35 -4.69 -20.16 7.65
N ILE A 36 -5.47 -19.13 7.98
CA ILE A 36 -6.14 -18.28 6.99
C ILE A 36 -5.42 -16.94 6.89
N THR A 37 -5.57 -16.29 5.74
CA THR A 37 -4.95 -14.99 5.48
C THR A 37 -6.00 -13.90 5.31
N THR A 38 -5.68 -12.71 5.77
CA THR A 38 -6.40 -11.49 5.34
C THR A 38 -6.14 -11.24 3.86
N PRO A 39 -7.02 -10.48 3.19
CA PRO A 39 -6.64 -9.78 1.96
C PRO A 39 -5.36 -8.98 2.17
N VAL A 40 -4.63 -8.77 1.08
CA VAL A 40 -3.46 -7.89 1.10
C VAL A 40 -3.95 -6.45 1.28
N PHE A 41 -3.35 -5.73 2.22
CA PHE A 41 -3.66 -4.33 2.49
C PHE A 41 -2.40 -3.48 2.44
N SER A 42 -2.58 -2.19 2.14
CA SER A 42 -1.49 -1.21 2.15
C SER A 42 -1.50 -0.46 3.47
N ALA A 43 -0.35 -0.41 4.13
CA ALA A 43 -0.17 0.28 5.39
C ALA A 43 1.27 0.81 5.46
N GLY A 44 1.42 2.12 5.68
CA GLY A 44 2.75 2.72 5.78
C GLY A 44 3.60 2.62 4.50
N GLY A 45 2.99 2.56 3.31
CA GLY A 45 3.72 2.35 2.04
C GLY A 45 4.18 0.90 1.81
N HIS A 46 3.83 -0.03 2.70
CA HIS A 46 4.12 -1.45 2.58
C HIS A 46 2.85 -2.24 2.27
N MET A 47 3.00 -3.29 1.46
CA MET A 47 1.95 -4.28 1.22
C MET A 47 2.09 -5.37 2.28
N CYS A 48 1.02 -5.59 3.03
CA CYS A 48 1.00 -6.46 4.21
C CYS A 48 -0.16 -7.45 4.12
N LEU A 49 -0.02 -8.57 4.81
CA LEU A 49 -1.12 -9.48 5.13
C LEU A 49 -0.93 -10.00 6.56
N ILE A 50 -2.01 -10.48 7.15
CA ILE A 50 -1.96 -11.16 8.45
C ILE A 50 -2.36 -12.62 8.22
N LYS A 51 -1.56 -13.53 8.80
CA LYS A 51 -1.91 -14.95 8.93
C LYS A 51 -2.51 -15.16 10.33
N TYR A 52 -3.68 -15.78 10.37
CA TYR A 52 -4.35 -16.19 11.60
C TYR A 52 -4.33 -17.72 11.69
N TYR A 53 -3.77 -18.22 12.78
CA TYR A 53 -3.66 -19.64 13.10
C TYR A 53 -4.65 -19.96 14.23
N PRO A 54 -5.82 -20.55 13.93
CA PRO A 54 -6.86 -20.79 14.93
C PRO A 54 -6.44 -21.80 16.01
N GLN A 55 -5.51 -22.69 15.70
CA GLN A 55 -5.00 -23.73 16.61
C GLN A 55 -3.48 -23.63 16.80
N GLY A 56 -2.90 -22.44 16.68
CA GLY A 56 -1.47 -22.23 16.88
C GLY A 56 -0.61 -22.57 15.66
N ILE A 57 0.65 -22.10 15.68
CA ILE A 57 1.61 -22.32 14.58
C ILE A 57 2.26 -23.71 14.59
N ASP A 58 2.23 -24.40 15.71
CA ASP A 58 2.83 -25.71 15.92
C ASP A 58 2.17 -26.45 17.09
N HIS A 59 2.66 -27.65 17.39
CA HIS A 59 2.10 -28.52 18.43
C HIS A 59 2.57 -28.19 19.85
N GLU A 60 3.38 -27.14 20.07
CA GLU A 60 3.96 -26.83 21.40
C GLU A 60 2.88 -26.69 22.48
N TYR A 61 1.78 -26.00 22.15
CA TYR A 61 0.65 -25.77 23.06
C TYR A 61 -0.60 -26.58 22.70
N ASN A 62 -0.47 -27.59 21.84
CA ASN A 62 -1.54 -28.49 21.42
C ASN A 62 -2.85 -27.76 21.04
N GLY A 63 -2.74 -26.64 20.32
CA GLY A 63 -3.90 -25.86 19.86
C GLY A 63 -4.66 -25.06 20.92
N THR A 64 -4.05 -24.79 22.09
CA THR A 64 -4.66 -24.00 23.17
C THR A 64 -4.75 -22.50 22.85
N TYR A 65 -3.74 -21.98 22.15
CA TYR A 65 -3.64 -20.56 21.81
C TYR A 65 -3.89 -20.33 20.32
N ILE A 66 -4.46 -19.16 20.01
CA ILE A 66 -4.40 -18.63 18.66
C ILE A 66 -3.07 -17.92 18.42
N SER A 67 -2.63 -17.89 17.16
CA SER A 67 -1.46 -17.11 16.75
C SER A 67 -1.81 -16.13 15.65
N LEU A 68 -1.13 -14.97 15.68
CA LEU A 68 -1.18 -13.97 14.62
C LEU A 68 0.21 -13.72 14.09
N CYS A 69 0.34 -13.66 12.77
CA CYS A 69 1.59 -13.33 12.10
C CYS A 69 1.37 -12.21 11.09
N LEU A 70 2.00 -11.05 11.32
CA LEU A 70 2.07 -9.98 10.35
C LEU A 70 3.18 -10.30 9.35
N GLN A 71 2.86 -10.30 8.07
CA GLN A 71 3.82 -10.52 6.99
C GLN A 71 3.87 -9.32 6.04
N LEU A 72 5.08 -8.81 5.77
CA LEU A 72 5.32 -7.80 4.74
C LEU A 72 5.63 -8.50 3.42
N LEU A 73 4.92 -8.14 2.36
CA LEU A 73 5.15 -8.62 1.00
C LEU A 73 6.17 -7.75 0.26
N THR A 74 6.14 -6.43 0.50
CA THR A 74 7.08 -5.48 -0.10
C THR A 74 7.98 -4.84 0.96
N CYS A 75 9.29 -5.07 0.86
CA CYS A 75 10.28 -4.30 1.61
C CYS A 75 11.58 -4.24 0.77
N PRO A 76 11.82 -3.15 0.03
CA PRO A 76 12.93 -3.05 -0.91
C PRO A 76 14.29 -2.96 -0.23
N LYS A 77 14.36 -2.41 0.99
CA LYS A 77 15.51 -2.38 1.91
C LYS A 77 14.94 -2.34 3.34
N SER A 78 15.64 -2.92 4.33
CA SER A 78 15.16 -3.11 5.72
C SER A 78 14.32 -1.93 6.23
N ALA A 79 13.15 -2.23 6.79
CA ALA A 79 12.24 -1.22 7.32
C ALA A 79 11.96 -1.51 8.79
N THR A 80 12.06 -0.49 9.64
CA THR A 80 11.62 -0.54 11.03
C THR A 80 10.18 -0.06 11.09
N LEU A 81 9.26 -0.97 11.43
CA LEU A 81 7.85 -0.64 11.59
C LEU A 81 7.46 -0.81 13.06
N ASP A 82 6.80 0.20 13.60
CA ASP A 82 6.08 0.10 14.86
C ASP A 82 4.64 -0.28 14.54
N TYR A 83 4.18 -1.42 15.01
CA TYR A 83 2.84 -1.88 14.73
C TYR A 83 2.17 -2.41 15.99
N GLU A 84 0.86 -2.35 15.96
CA GLU A 84 -0.02 -2.84 17.00
C GLU A 84 -0.95 -3.89 16.37
N LEU A 85 -1.02 -5.07 16.97
CA LEU A 85 -2.01 -6.10 16.66
C LEU A 85 -2.94 -6.25 17.85
N GLY A 86 -4.23 -6.35 17.58
CA GLY A 86 -5.25 -6.51 18.61
C GLY A 86 -6.55 -7.07 18.06
N LEU A 87 -7.48 -7.35 18.97
CA LEU A 87 -8.84 -7.74 18.64
C LEU A 87 -9.82 -6.68 19.17
N LEU A 88 -10.94 -6.52 18.48
CA LEU A 88 -12.10 -5.83 19.07
C LEU A 88 -12.88 -6.82 19.92
N ASN A 89 -13.29 -6.41 21.11
CA ASN A 89 -14.22 -7.19 21.92
C ASN A 89 -15.60 -7.28 21.26
N LYS A 90 -16.50 -8.09 21.83
CA LYS A 90 -17.89 -8.23 21.35
C LYS A 90 -18.67 -6.92 21.23
N TYR A 91 -18.26 -5.87 21.95
CA TYR A 91 -18.86 -4.52 21.88
C TYR A 91 -18.24 -3.63 20.79
N GLY A 92 -17.31 -4.15 19.99
CA GLY A 92 -16.59 -3.41 18.94
C GLY A 92 -15.55 -2.44 19.49
N ARG A 93 -15.12 -2.58 20.75
CA ARG A 93 -14.15 -1.70 21.39
C ARG A 93 -12.77 -2.38 21.49
N PRO A 94 -11.68 -1.61 21.37
CA PRO A 94 -10.34 -2.09 21.72
C PRO A 94 -10.32 -2.58 23.17
N ALA A 95 -9.99 -3.85 23.40
CA ALA A 95 -9.80 -4.39 24.75
C ALA A 95 -8.31 -4.44 25.06
N LYS A 96 -7.82 -3.60 25.98
CA LYS A 96 -6.39 -3.41 26.28
C LYS A 96 -5.58 -4.72 26.40
N GLU A 97 -6.19 -5.76 26.95
CA GLU A 97 -5.59 -7.09 27.16
C GLU A 97 -5.23 -7.83 25.86
N SER A 98 -5.87 -7.50 24.74
CA SER A 98 -5.60 -8.09 23.43
C SER A 98 -4.56 -7.34 22.60
N TRP A 99 -4.11 -6.15 23.02
CA TRP A 99 -3.24 -5.31 22.19
C TRP A 99 -1.79 -5.58 22.47
N ILE A 100 -1.07 -6.02 21.44
CA ILE A 100 0.38 -6.14 21.46
C ILE A 100 0.95 -5.08 20.55
N ARG A 101 1.86 -4.26 21.10
CA ARG A 101 2.66 -3.31 20.34
C ARG A 101 4.07 -3.85 20.17
N SER A 102 4.63 -3.71 18.98
CA SER A 102 5.99 -4.12 18.68
C SER A 102 6.60 -3.23 17.62
N ALA A 103 7.84 -2.83 17.88
CA ALA A 103 8.71 -2.21 16.91
C ALA A 103 9.68 -3.28 16.39
N ASN A 104 9.53 -3.68 15.13
CA ASN A 104 10.37 -4.71 14.52
C ASN A 104 11.07 -4.16 13.29
N THR A 105 12.37 -4.45 13.19
CA THR A 105 13.15 -4.27 11.97
C THR A 105 12.96 -5.50 11.09
N PHE A 106 12.22 -5.35 10.01
CA PHE A 106 11.97 -6.44 9.09
C PHE A 106 13.15 -6.59 8.12
N HIS A 107 13.76 -7.78 8.12
CA HIS A 107 14.83 -8.19 7.21
C HIS A 107 14.29 -9.19 6.17
N ILE A 108 15.17 -9.92 5.47
CA ILE A 108 14.83 -10.86 4.39
C ILE A 108 13.68 -11.83 4.77
N LYS A 109 13.61 -12.27 6.04
CA LYS A 109 12.42 -12.92 6.61
C LYS A 109 11.44 -11.85 7.10
N ARG A 110 10.41 -11.60 6.31
CA ARG A 110 9.49 -10.46 6.45
C ARG A 110 8.25 -10.77 7.30
N SER A 111 8.42 -11.34 8.48
CA SER A 111 7.28 -11.68 9.32
C SER A 111 7.56 -11.50 10.80
N SER A 112 6.53 -11.10 11.54
CA SER A 112 6.52 -11.09 12.99
C SER A 112 5.34 -11.91 13.46
N THR A 113 5.61 -12.89 14.31
CA THR A 113 4.63 -13.88 14.77
C THR A 113 4.49 -13.85 16.28
N TYR A 114 3.25 -13.90 16.74
CA TYR A 114 2.89 -14.10 18.13
C TYR A 114 2.28 -15.49 18.29
N SER A 115 3.11 -16.46 18.70
CA SER A 115 2.72 -17.87 18.79
C SER A 115 1.62 -18.13 19.83
N TRP A 116 1.63 -17.41 20.95
CA TRP A 116 0.63 -17.48 22.02
C TRP A 116 -0.12 -16.16 22.17
N PHE A 117 -0.70 -15.64 21.08
CA PHE A 117 -1.33 -14.33 21.08
C PHE A 117 -2.49 -14.24 22.09
N MET A 118 -3.36 -15.25 22.14
CA MET A 118 -4.50 -15.30 23.05
C MET A 118 -4.99 -16.75 23.22
N GLU A 119 -5.47 -17.10 24.41
CA GLU A 119 -6.16 -18.38 24.62
C GLU A 119 -7.47 -18.42 23.82
N ARG A 120 -7.76 -19.57 23.22
CA ARG A 120 -9.00 -19.75 22.46
C ARG A 120 -10.25 -19.59 23.31
N SER A 121 -10.22 -20.05 24.56
CA SER A 121 -11.29 -19.86 25.53
C SER A 121 -11.64 -18.36 25.69
N ASN A 122 -10.63 -17.50 25.81
CA ASN A 122 -10.82 -16.06 25.95
C ASN A 122 -11.36 -15.43 24.66
N LEU A 123 -10.87 -15.88 23.49
CA LEU A 123 -11.43 -15.46 22.19
C LEU A 123 -12.94 -15.77 22.11
N GLU A 124 -13.31 -16.99 22.49
CA GLU A 124 -14.70 -17.48 22.46
C GLU A 124 -15.62 -16.76 23.45
N SER A 125 -15.12 -16.36 24.63
CA SER A 125 -15.94 -15.68 25.65
C SER A 125 -16.19 -14.19 25.38
N ASP A 126 -15.15 -13.47 24.94
CA ASP A 126 -15.14 -12.00 25.04
C ASP A 126 -15.01 -11.26 23.71
N TYR A 127 -14.60 -11.95 22.65
CA TYR A 127 -14.29 -11.33 21.36
C TYR A 127 -15.22 -11.77 20.23
N ILE A 128 -15.70 -13.01 20.25
CA ILE A 128 -16.65 -13.50 19.25
C ILE A 128 -18.05 -12.94 19.52
N ARG A 129 -18.66 -12.37 18.48
CA ARG A 129 -20.06 -11.94 18.42
C ARG A 129 -20.70 -12.47 17.15
N ASP A 130 -21.87 -13.09 17.25
CA ASP A 130 -22.65 -13.55 16.08
C ASP A 130 -21.80 -14.36 15.06
N ASP A 131 -20.96 -15.27 15.56
CA ASP A 131 -20.04 -16.11 14.78
C ASP A 131 -18.85 -15.38 14.12
N TYR A 132 -18.52 -14.16 14.53
CA TYR A 132 -17.33 -13.48 14.02
C TYR A 132 -16.58 -12.67 15.06
N PHE A 133 -15.32 -12.36 14.78
CA PHE A 133 -14.51 -11.41 15.53
C PHE A 133 -13.71 -10.52 14.56
N ILE A 134 -13.12 -9.45 15.07
CA ILE A 134 -12.38 -8.48 14.25
C ILE A 134 -10.94 -8.39 14.71
N ILE A 135 -10.02 -8.70 13.79
CA ILE A 135 -8.59 -8.46 13.95
C ILE A 135 -8.31 -7.01 13.53
N VAL A 136 -7.55 -6.29 14.35
CA VAL A 136 -7.09 -4.93 14.07
C VAL A 136 -5.58 -4.92 14.00
N CYS A 137 -5.06 -4.28 12.96
CA CYS A 137 -3.64 -4.01 12.81
C CYS A 137 -3.45 -2.51 12.59
N SER A 138 -2.66 -1.86 13.43
CA SER A 138 -2.23 -0.48 13.20
C SER A 138 -0.74 -0.48 12.91
N ILE A 139 -0.32 0.11 11.79
CA ILE A 139 1.10 0.23 11.44
C ILE A 139 1.45 1.71 11.44
N SER A 140 2.50 2.04 12.19
CA SER A 140 3.16 3.32 12.28
C SER A 140 4.57 3.17 11.70
N VAL A 141 4.83 3.83 10.59
CA VAL A 141 6.18 3.82 10.01
C VAL A 141 7.02 4.80 10.79
N ILE A 142 8.08 4.31 11.43
CA ILE A 142 9.13 5.19 11.95
C ILE A 142 10.03 5.46 10.76
N ASN A 143 9.71 6.51 10.02
CA ASN A 143 10.67 7.08 9.09
C ASN A 143 11.75 7.72 9.95
N GLU A 144 12.84 6.99 10.22
CA GLU A 144 14.08 7.67 10.57
C GLU A 144 14.35 8.66 9.42
N PRO A 145 14.44 9.97 9.70
CA PRO A 145 14.88 10.89 8.67
C PRO A 145 16.24 10.39 8.25
N CYS A 146 16.30 9.87 7.03
CA CYS A 146 17.45 9.20 6.51
C CYS A 146 18.65 10.14 6.73
N ALA A 147 19.55 9.82 7.66
CA ALA A 147 20.77 10.61 7.82
C ALA A 147 21.64 10.58 6.55
N MET A 148 21.30 9.69 5.60
CA MET A 148 21.84 9.64 4.24
C MET A 148 21.34 10.79 3.34
N LEU A 149 20.30 11.54 3.72
CA LEU A 149 19.86 12.74 3.00
C LEU A 149 20.60 14.01 3.42
N LYS A 150 21.64 13.92 4.27
CA LYS A 150 22.56 15.07 4.44
C LYS A 150 23.57 15.18 3.30
N ASN A 151 23.86 14.08 2.59
CA ASN A 151 24.89 14.07 1.54
C ASN A 151 24.42 13.47 0.20
N CYS A 152 23.20 12.94 0.12
CA CYS A 152 22.57 12.65 -1.16
C CYS A 152 21.56 13.75 -1.47
N SER A 153 21.98 14.73 -2.27
CA SER A 153 21.07 15.49 -3.14
C SER A 153 20.51 14.57 -4.23
N ILE A 154 19.85 13.48 -3.84
CA ILE A 154 18.86 12.87 -4.72
C ILE A 154 17.66 13.76 -4.50
N GLY A 155 17.46 14.70 -5.42
CA GLY A 155 16.31 15.58 -5.40
C GLY A 155 15.09 14.72 -5.10
N VAL A 156 14.38 15.06 -4.03
CA VAL A 156 12.97 14.76 -3.96
C VAL A 156 12.42 15.39 -5.23
N PHE A 157 12.23 14.60 -6.28
CA PHE A 157 11.47 15.06 -7.41
C PHE A 157 10.10 15.35 -6.81
N PRO A 158 9.63 16.61 -6.81
CA PRO A 158 8.26 16.85 -6.44
C PRO A 158 7.39 15.89 -7.27
N ASN A 159 6.35 15.31 -6.69
CA ASN A 159 5.38 14.51 -7.44
C ASN A 159 4.55 15.45 -8.33
N ASN A 160 5.20 16.17 -9.25
CA ASN A 160 4.67 17.19 -10.13
C ASN A 160 4.62 16.70 -11.59
N LEU A 161 4.55 15.38 -11.82
CA LEU A 161 4.50 14.78 -13.15
C LEU A 161 3.45 15.47 -14.05
N ALA A 162 2.30 15.88 -13.50
CA ALA A 162 1.30 16.63 -14.24
C ALA A 162 1.82 17.99 -14.74
N GLU A 163 2.56 18.72 -13.92
CA GLU A 163 3.18 20.00 -14.29
C GLU A 163 4.32 19.80 -15.29
N GLU A 164 5.11 18.73 -15.14
CA GLU A 164 6.20 18.40 -16.07
C GLU A 164 5.67 17.97 -17.43
N LEU A 165 4.64 17.13 -17.49
CA LEU A 165 3.98 16.75 -18.74
C LEU A 165 3.28 17.95 -19.41
N LEU A 166 2.69 18.86 -18.61
CA LEU A 166 2.14 20.11 -19.13
C LEU A 166 3.23 21.03 -19.66
N ALA A 167 4.39 21.10 -18.99
CA ALA A 167 5.54 21.87 -19.45
C ALA A 167 6.09 21.32 -20.76
N LEU A 168 6.20 19.99 -20.91
CA LEU A 168 6.59 19.34 -22.17
C LEU A 168 5.64 19.72 -23.32
N LEU A 169 4.32 19.69 -23.08
CA LEU A 169 3.33 20.12 -24.06
C LEU A 169 3.50 21.60 -24.44
N LYS A 170 3.66 22.49 -23.45
CA LYS A 170 3.82 23.94 -23.66
C LYS A 170 5.11 24.27 -24.41
N ARG A 171 6.20 23.55 -24.14
CA ARG A 171 7.50 23.74 -24.81
C ARG A 171 7.56 23.05 -26.17
N GLN A 172 6.59 22.19 -26.49
CA GLN A 172 6.54 21.38 -27.70
C GLN A 172 7.78 20.47 -27.89
N GLU A 173 8.45 20.12 -26.79
CA GLU A 173 9.62 19.23 -26.77
C GLU A 173 9.19 17.79 -27.11
N ASP A 174 9.91 17.12 -28.01
CA ASP A 174 9.69 15.73 -28.42
C ASP A 174 8.25 15.40 -28.86
N THR A 175 7.54 16.37 -29.42
CA THR A 175 6.21 16.15 -30.00
C THR A 175 6.31 15.30 -31.27
N ASP A 176 5.44 14.30 -31.39
CA ASP A 176 5.45 13.27 -32.44
C ASP A 176 4.15 13.24 -33.26
N VAL A 177 3.23 14.17 -32.99
CA VAL A 177 2.01 14.42 -33.77
C VAL A 177 1.61 15.89 -33.72
N THR A 178 1.04 16.39 -34.81
CA THR A 178 0.45 17.74 -34.92
C THR A 178 -1.00 17.63 -35.37
N PHE A 179 -1.89 18.38 -34.72
CA PHE A 179 -3.29 18.48 -35.12
C PHE A 179 -3.54 19.82 -35.79
N GLU A 180 -4.14 19.81 -36.98
CA GLU A 180 -4.58 21.02 -37.68
C GLU A 180 -6.06 21.24 -37.35
N LEU A 181 -6.37 22.36 -36.68
CA LEU A 181 -7.71 22.77 -36.28
C LEU A 181 -7.96 24.18 -36.81
N GLU A 182 -8.86 24.34 -37.78
CA GLU A 182 -9.26 25.65 -38.34
C GLU A 182 -8.09 26.56 -38.79
N GLY A 183 -6.98 25.96 -39.21
CA GLY A 183 -5.76 26.68 -39.62
C GLY A 183 -4.73 26.89 -38.52
N GLU A 184 -5.01 26.48 -37.29
CA GLU A 184 -4.03 26.41 -36.19
C GLU A 184 -3.43 25.01 -36.07
N ASN A 185 -2.12 24.95 -35.79
CA ASN A 185 -1.40 23.69 -35.61
C ASN A 185 -1.07 23.46 -34.14
N ILE A 186 -1.54 22.35 -33.57
CA ILE A 186 -1.34 21.95 -32.18
C ILE A 186 -0.43 20.72 -32.14
N SER A 187 0.82 20.91 -31.75
CA SER A 187 1.78 19.81 -31.53
C SER A 187 1.50 19.11 -30.20
N ALA A 188 1.59 17.78 -30.17
CA ALA A 188 1.30 16.96 -29.00
C ALA A 188 2.09 15.63 -29.00
N HIS A 189 1.89 14.83 -27.95
CA HIS A 189 2.53 13.52 -27.77
C HIS A 189 1.51 12.39 -27.93
N ARG A 190 1.70 11.52 -28.92
CA ARG A 190 0.80 10.39 -29.24
C ARG A 190 0.58 9.50 -28.05
N ILE A 191 1.65 9.21 -27.31
CA ILE A 191 1.61 8.33 -26.14
C ILE A 191 0.72 8.90 -25.03
N ILE A 192 0.76 10.20 -24.80
CA ILE A 192 -0.04 10.88 -23.77
C ILE A 192 -1.52 10.84 -24.18
N LEU A 193 -1.83 11.20 -25.43
CA LEU A 193 -3.21 11.18 -25.95
C LEU A 193 -3.82 9.78 -25.94
N ALA A 194 -3.07 8.77 -26.39
CA ALA A 194 -3.51 7.38 -26.38
C ALA A 194 -3.71 6.82 -24.98
N SER A 195 -2.92 7.27 -23.99
CA SER A 195 -3.11 6.87 -22.60
C SER A 195 -4.41 7.42 -22.00
N ARG A 196 -4.89 8.57 -22.50
CA ARG A 196 -6.05 9.29 -21.95
C ARG A 196 -7.34 9.07 -22.72
N SER A 197 -7.27 8.61 -23.97
CA SER A 197 -8.45 8.38 -24.81
C SER A 197 -8.30 7.09 -25.64
N PRO A 198 -9.21 6.12 -25.47
CA PRO A 198 -9.27 4.94 -26.33
C PRO A 198 -9.47 5.29 -27.82
N VAL A 199 -10.14 6.40 -28.10
CA VAL A 199 -10.36 6.89 -29.48
C VAL A 199 -9.04 7.34 -30.09
N PHE A 200 -8.26 8.16 -29.38
CA PHE A 200 -6.92 8.54 -29.81
C PHE A 200 -5.97 7.34 -29.88
N LYS A 201 -6.06 6.40 -28.94
CA LYS A 201 -5.27 5.16 -28.98
C LYS A 201 -5.53 4.38 -30.28
N THR A 202 -6.80 4.22 -30.65
CA THR A 202 -7.18 3.52 -31.88
C THR A 202 -6.80 4.33 -33.13
N LYS A 203 -6.98 5.64 -33.12
CA LYS A 203 -6.66 6.51 -34.26
C LYS A 203 -5.15 6.62 -34.50
N LEU A 204 -4.34 6.61 -33.45
CA LEU A 204 -2.88 6.82 -33.51
C LEU A 204 -2.08 5.52 -33.52
N PHE A 205 -2.61 4.41 -33.00
CA PHE A 205 -1.89 3.13 -32.92
C PHE A 205 -2.70 1.95 -33.48
N GLY A 206 -3.85 2.20 -34.10
CA GLY A 206 -4.69 1.16 -34.70
C GLY A 206 -4.17 0.68 -36.06
N PRO A 207 -4.78 -0.39 -36.59
CA PRO A 207 -4.32 -1.05 -37.83
C PRO A 207 -4.51 -0.21 -39.11
N MET A 208 -5.20 0.93 -39.04
CA MET A 208 -5.41 1.86 -40.17
C MET A 208 -4.54 3.12 -40.09
N VAL A 209 -3.47 3.12 -39.30
CA VAL A 209 -2.53 4.23 -39.24
C VAL A 209 -1.72 4.26 -40.53
N GLU A 210 -1.96 5.26 -41.38
CA GLU A 210 -1.07 5.59 -42.49
C GLU A 210 0.33 5.86 -41.93
N THR A 211 1.29 5.08 -42.37
CA THR A 211 2.55 4.81 -41.66
C THR A 211 3.50 6.00 -41.47
N ASP A 212 3.18 7.19 -41.97
CA ASP A 212 4.06 8.38 -41.87
C ASP A 212 3.32 9.72 -41.67
N CYS A 213 2.00 9.72 -41.44
CA CYS A 213 1.24 10.96 -41.25
C CYS A 213 1.47 11.54 -39.84
N LYS A 214 2.37 12.55 -39.76
CA LYS A 214 2.63 13.35 -38.54
C LYS A 214 1.61 14.45 -38.30
N CYS A 215 0.77 14.78 -39.30
CA CYS A 215 -0.27 15.80 -39.22
C CYS A 215 -1.66 15.15 -39.31
N ILE A 216 -2.56 15.48 -38.39
CA ILE A 216 -3.93 14.98 -38.33
C ILE A 216 -4.90 16.17 -38.37
N LYS A 217 -5.74 16.25 -39.40
CA LYS A 217 -6.79 17.25 -39.48
C LYS A 217 -7.95 16.87 -38.56
N ILE A 218 -8.42 17.82 -37.76
CA ILE A 218 -9.63 17.68 -36.94
C ILE A 218 -10.67 18.65 -37.52
N ASP A 219 -11.70 18.10 -38.18
CA ASP A 219 -12.88 18.88 -38.56
C ASP A 219 -13.93 18.78 -37.44
N GLU A 220 -14.68 19.86 -37.17
CA GLU A 220 -15.74 19.91 -36.14
C GLU A 220 -16.80 18.79 -36.26
N THR A 221 -16.89 18.13 -37.41
CA THR A 221 -17.78 16.98 -37.66
C THR A 221 -17.21 15.64 -37.16
N SER A 222 -15.98 15.63 -36.66
CA SER A 222 -15.29 14.47 -36.10
C SER A 222 -15.54 14.40 -34.60
N CYS A 223 -16.73 13.97 -34.18
CA CYS A 223 -16.98 13.74 -32.75
C CYS A 223 -16.06 12.61 -32.23
N PHE A 224 -15.15 12.96 -31.31
CA PHE A 224 -14.31 12.06 -30.52
C PHE A 224 -15.00 11.68 -29.21
#